data_AF-A0A3C0FN75-F1
#
_entry.id   AF-A0A3C0FN75-F1
#
_cell.length_a   1.000
_cell.length_b   1.000
_cell.length_c   1.000
_cell.angle_alpha   90.00
_cell.angle_beta   90.00
_cell.angle_gamma   90.00
#
_symmetry.space_group_name_H-M   'P 1'
#
loop_
_entity.id
_entity.type
_entity.pdbx_description
1 polymer ?
#
loop_
_entity_poly.entity_id
_entity_poly.type
_entity_poly.pdbx_seq_one_letter_code
_entity_poly.pdbx_strand_id
1 'polypeptide(L)'
;LNRQVPGMQQVWRILAIIRPWSMLDVFLIGLLVALTKLTDFADVIAGPAFFAICCLIPTVLLMNITLDPRYVWRRLAPANLRYSTSEDIGNQQGSDQQDRALLTCHTCSMVVLGGGHENVHCPRCGAMVHHRKPRSLSRSWALLLAAVILYVPANVFPIMTVTYLGRAEADTILSGVSALVRAGEWPIAIVVFTASILVPIIKILLLGWVYIATALGLSGPLKERTLIYRITELIGRWSMVDVFMVSILAALVKLGNIATVQPGFGAVAFCGVVILTMLSAMAFDPRLIWDRAGMQTVKRPRLARVKTDHDRVQNQGIPS
;
A
#
# COMPACT_ATOMS: atom_id res chain seq x y z
N LEU A 1 -37.16 1.13 -4.10
CA LEU A 1 -36.24 2.28 -3.91
C LEU A 1 -34.92 2.04 -4.66
N ASN A 2 -34.90 2.15 -6.00
CA ASN A 2 -33.71 1.88 -6.82
C ASN A 2 -33.21 3.16 -7.53
N ARG A 3 -33.20 4.30 -6.82
CA ARG A 3 -32.56 5.51 -7.32
C ARG A 3 -31.07 5.39 -7.03
N GLN A 4 -30.30 4.99 -8.05
CA GLN A 4 -28.85 5.15 -8.01
C GLN A 4 -28.56 6.65 -7.95
N VAL A 5 -28.08 7.13 -6.81
CA VAL A 5 -27.64 8.52 -6.68
C VAL A 5 -26.49 8.77 -7.67
N PRO A 6 -26.57 9.82 -8.51
CA PRO A 6 -25.51 10.12 -9.46
C PRO A 6 -24.20 10.40 -8.70
N GLY A 7 -23.09 9.83 -9.16
CA GLY A 7 -21.75 10.02 -8.55
C GLY A 7 -21.34 9.01 -7.47
N MET A 8 -22.22 8.14 -6.96
CA MET A 8 -21.85 7.21 -5.89
C MET A 8 -20.80 6.16 -6.33
N GLN A 9 -20.78 5.78 -7.60
CA GLN A 9 -19.72 4.95 -8.17
C GLN A 9 -18.34 5.65 -8.11
N GLN A 10 -18.29 6.95 -8.36
CA GLN A 10 -17.04 7.73 -8.29
C GLN A 10 -16.55 7.86 -6.85
N VAL A 11 -17.46 8.13 -5.91
CA VAL A 11 -17.13 8.19 -4.47
C VAL A 11 -16.55 6.86 -3.99
N TRP A 12 -17.20 5.74 -4.30
CA TRP A 12 -16.68 4.42 -3.91
C TRP A 12 -15.37 4.05 -4.59
N ARG A 13 -15.14 4.53 -5.82
CA ARG A 13 -13.85 4.37 -6.51
C ARG A 13 -12.74 5.14 -5.80
N ILE A 14 -13.00 6.40 -5.43
CA ILE A 14 -12.06 7.23 -4.68
C ILE A 14 -11.80 6.62 -3.30
N LEU A 15 -12.86 6.19 -2.61
CA LEU A 15 -12.76 5.54 -1.31
C LEU A 15 -11.91 4.25 -1.39
N ALA A 16 -12.06 3.44 -2.44
CA ALA A 16 -11.24 2.25 -2.64
C ALA A 16 -9.74 2.56 -2.81
N ILE A 17 -9.40 3.72 -3.39
CA ILE A 17 -8.01 4.19 -3.55
C ILE A 17 -7.47 4.80 -2.24
N ILE A 18 -8.30 5.54 -1.50
CA ILE A 18 -7.91 6.22 -0.26
C ILE A 18 -7.87 5.25 0.93
N ARG A 19 -8.67 4.18 0.94
CA ARG A 19 -8.78 3.24 2.07
C ARG A 19 -7.42 2.73 2.58
N PRO A 20 -6.44 2.33 1.74
CA PRO A 20 -5.11 1.95 2.20
C PRO A 20 -4.27 3.09 2.80
N TRP A 21 -4.61 4.35 2.48
CA TRP A 21 -3.99 5.55 3.05
C TRP A 21 -4.63 5.97 4.37
N SER A 22 -5.87 5.54 4.64
CA SER A 22 -6.62 5.85 5.84
C SER A 22 -6.15 5.00 7.03
N MET A 23 -4.99 5.33 7.58
CA MET A 23 -4.39 4.69 8.77
C MET A 23 -4.84 5.38 10.07
N LEU A 24 -6.17 5.48 10.25
CA LEU A 24 -6.77 6.16 11.40
C LEU A 24 -6.51 5.44 12.73
N ASP A 25 -6.38 4.12 12.67
CA ASP A 25 -5.98 3.24 13.77
C ASP A 25 -4.59 3.59 14.30
N VAL A 26 -3.63 3.78 13.39
CA VAL A 26 -2.27 4.21 13.70
C VAL A 26 -2.25 5.63 14.27
N PHE A 27 -3.01 6.55 13.66
CA PHE A 27 -3.09 7.94 14.09
C PHE A 27 -3.50 8.05 15.58
N LEU A 28 -4.42 7.20 16.03
CA LEU A 28 -4.84 7.17 17.43
C LEU A 28 -3.71 6.81 18.40
N ILE A 29 -2.89 5.82 18.06
CA ILE A 29 -1.76 5.39 18.91
C ILE A 29 -0.76 6.54 19.03
N GLY A 30 -0.43 7.20 17.91
CA GLY A 30 0.44 8.37 17.91
C GLY A 30 -0.13 9.50 18.78
N LEU A 31 -1.41 9.84 18.61
CA LEU A 31 -2.10 10.85 19.41
C LEU A 31 -2.14 10.50 20.90
N LEU A 32 -2.41 9.24 21.26
CA LEU A 32 -2.48 8.77 22.64
C LEU A 32 -1.13 8.92 23.34
N VAL A 33 -0.05 8.41 22.73
CA VAL A 33 1.30 8.54 23.29
C VAL A 33 1.67 10.01 23.48
N ALA A 34 1.34 10.84 22.49
CA ALA A 34 1.64 12.25 22.54
C ALA A 34 0.85 12.99 23.64
N LEU A 35 -0.42 12.63 23.85
CA LEU A 35 -1.23 13.14 24.96
C LEU A 35 -0.69 12.71 26.32
N THR A 36 -0.29 11.45 26.48
CA THR A 36 0.29 10.96 27.75
C THR A 36 1.57 11.69 28.13
N LYS A 37 2.37 12.11 27.14
CA LYS A 37 3.55 12.92 27.39
C LYS A 37 3.23 14.39 27.63
N LEU A 38 2.17 14.91 27.02
CA LEU A 38 1.77 16.30 27.21
C LEU A 38 1.24 16.55 28.63
N THR A 39 0.51 15.59 29.20
CA THR A 39 -0.02 15.68 30.57
C THR A 39 1.07 15.76 31.65
N ASP A 40 2.28 15.31 31.34
CA ASP A 40 3.43 15.43 32.26
C ASP A 40 3.93 16.89 32.37
N PHE A 41 3.63 17.75 31.38
CA PHE A 41 4.16 19.12 31.29
C PHE A 41 3.10 20.23 31.30
N ALA A 42 1.83 19.92 31.02
CA ALA A 42 0.76 20.91 30.92
C ALA A 42 -0.62 20.33 31.25
N ASP A 43 -1.53 21.20 31.71
CA ASP A 43 -2.96 20.86 31.81
C ASP A 43 -3.57 20.75 30.41
N VAL A 44 -3.91 19.53 30.02
CA VAL A 44 -4.46 19.23 28.70
C VAL A 44 -5.98 19.25 28.74
N ILE A 45 -6.59 20.31 28.20
CA ILE A 45 -8.05 20.38 28.05
C ILE A 45 -8.42 19.78 26.69
N ALA A 46 -9.18 18.67 26.72
CA ALA A 46 -9.66 18.03 25.51
C ALA A 46 -10.73 18.89 24.82
N GLY A 47 -10.38 19.49 23.68
CA GLY A 47 -11.32 20.25 22.86
C GLY A 47 -12.25 19.35 22.02
N PRO A 48 -13.28 19.92 21.36
CA PRO A 48 -14.23 19.18 20.53
C PRO A 48 -13.60 18.32 19.42
N ALA A 49 -12.45 18.75 18.89
CA ALA A 49 -11.70 18.02 17.87
C ALA A 49 -11.20 16.64 18.35
N PHE A 50 -10.80 16.54 19.62
CA PHE A 50 -10.36 15.27 20.21
C PHE A 50 -11.51 14.26 20.22
N PHE A 51 -12.68 14.68 20.71
CA PHE A 51 -13.87 13.84 20.73
C PHE A 51 -14.34 13.45 19.32
N ALA A 52 -14.30 14.38 18.36
CA ALA A 52 -14.64 14.10 16.97
C ALA A 52 -13.74 12.99 16.37
N ILE A 53 -12.43 13.01 16.63
CA ILE A 53 -11.48 11.97 16.19
C ILE A 53 -11.80 10.64 16.89
N CYS A 54 -12.01 10.67 18.21
CA CYS A 54 -12.37 9.47 18.99
C CYS A 54 -13.68 8.82 18.51
N CYS A 55 -14.64 9.59 17.99
CA CYS A 55 -15.88 9.06 17.39
C CYS A 55 -15.70 8.62 15.93
N LEU A 56 -14.87 9.32 15.15
CA LEU A 56 -14.62 9.02 13.75
C LEU A 56 -13.97 7.65 13.56
N ILE A 57 -13.05 7.27 14.45
CA ILE A 57 -12.33 5.98 14.39
C ILE A 57 -13.27 4.76 14.50
N PRO A 58 -14.10 4.61 15.54
CA PRO A 58 -15.05 3.50 15.62
C PRO A 58 -16.07 3.55 14.49
N THR A 59 -16.43 4.74 13.99
CA THR A 59 -17.33 4.87 12.84
C THR A 59 -16.69 4.35 11.55
N VAL A 60 -15.43 4.68 11.28
CA VAL A 60 -14.68 4.17 10.12
C VAL A 60 -14.38 2.68 10.27
N LEU A 61 -14.07 2.21 11.49
CA LEU A 61 -13.89 0.79 11.78
C LEU A 61 -15.20 0.03 11.54
N LEU A 62 -16.32 0.53 12.06
CA LEU A 62 -17.64 -0.05 11.84
C LEU A 62 -18.01 -0.02 10.36
N MET A 63 -17.73 1.07 9.64
CA MET A 63 -17.88 1.16 8.19
C MET A 63 -17.07 0.05 7.48
N ASN A 64 -15.82 -0.16 7.88
CA ASN A 64 -14.95 -1.17 7.29
C ASN A 64 -15.40 -2.61 7.56
N ILE A 65 -16.03 -2.87 8.71
CA ILE A 65 -16.53 -4.19 9.11
C ILE A 65 -17.91 -4.47 8.48
N THR A 66 -18.78 -3.47 8.44
CA THR A 66 -20.18 -3.63 8.00
C THR A 66 -20.34 -3.55 6.47
N LEU A 67 -19.56 -2.70 5.79
CA LEU A 67 -19.64 -2.55 4.34
C LEU A 67 -18.65 -3.49 3.65
N ASP A 68 -19.15 -4.67 3.26
CA ASP A 68 -18.42 -5.53 2.33
C ASP A 68 -18.32 -4.81 0.96
N PRO A 69 -17.11 -4.45 0.50
CA PRO A 69 -16.93 -3.76 -0.77
C PRO A 69 -17.55 -4.53 -1.95
N ARG A 70 -17.54 -5.87 -1.90
CA ARG A 70 -18.07 -6.70 -2.99
C ARG A 70 -19.58 -6.56 -3.12
N TYR A 71 -20.26 -6.45 -1.98
CA TYR A 71 -21.70 -6.27 -1.93
C TYR A 71 -22.10 -4.89 -2.42
N VAL A 72 -21.41 -3.85 -1.95
CA VAL A 72 -21.69 -2.46 -2.33
C VAL A 72 -21.52 -2.26 -3.84
N TRP A 73 -20.41 -2.74 -4.40
CA TRP A 73 -20.19 -2.70 -5.85
C TRP A 73 -21.27 -3.47 -6.63
N ARG A 74 -21.94 -4.48 -6.03
CA ARG A 74 -22.93 -5.32 -6.73
C ARG A 74 -24.25 -4.57 -6.82
N ARG A 75 -24.59 -3.83 -5.77
CA ARG A 75 -25.73 -2.88 -5.79
C ARG A 75 -25.49 -1.67 -6.69
N LEU A 76 -24.25 -1.22 -6.82
CA LEU A 76 -23.85 -0.11 -7.69
C LEU A 76 -23.66 -0.50 -9.17
N ALA A 77 -23.87 -1.77 -9.54
CA ALA A 77 -23.71 -2.20 -10.92
C ALA A 77 -24.70 -1.48 -11.87
N PRO A 78 -24.28 -1.11 -13.09
CA PRO A 78 -25.19 -0.59 -14.11
C PRO A 78 -26.29 -1.60 -14.42
N ALA A 79 -27.50 -1.12 -14.72
CA ALA A 79 -28.66 -1.99 -15.01
C ALA A 79 -28.46 -2.86 -16.27
N ASN A 80 -27.64 -2.40 -17.22
CA ASN A 80 -27.30 -3.08 -18.47
C ASN A 80 -26.04 -3.96 -18.36
N LEU A 81 -25.52 -4.20 -17.15
CA LEU A 81 -24.31 -4.97 -16.96
C LEU A 81 -24.58 -6.48 -17.11
N ARG A 82 -24.00 -7.09 -18.14
CA ARG A 82 -23.96 -8.57 -18.30
C ARG A 82 -22.71 -9.13 -17.63
N TYR A 83 -22.89 -10.11 -16.74
CA TYR A 83 -21.79 -10.88 -16.15
C TYR A 83 -21.35 -11.98 -17.12
N SER A 84 -20.04 -12.23 -17.23
CA SER A 84 -19.52 -13.36 -17.99
C SER A 84 -19.94 -14.66 -17.31
N THR A 85 -20.62 -15.55 -18.03
CA THR A 85 -21.04 -16.86 -17.51
C THR A 85 -19.99 -17.94 -17.79
N SER A 86 -20.15 -19.11 -17.19
CA SER A 86 -19.31 -20.29 -17.45
C SER A 86 -19.37 -20.74 -18.91
N GLU A 87 -20.50 -20.51 -19.59
CA GLU A 87 -20.67 -20.79 -21.02
C GLU A 87 -19.83 -19.84 -21.88
N ASP A 88 -19.80 -18.54 -21.56
CA ASP A 88 -18.96 -17.56 -22.24
C ASP A 88 -17.46 -17.88 -22.09
N ILE A 89 -17.08 -18.52 -20.97
CA ILE A 89 -15.71 -18.99 -20.68
C ILE A 89 -15.41 -20.32 -21.41
N GLY A 90 -16.37 -21.26 -21.43
CA GLY A 90 -16.22 -22.57 -22.07
C GLY A 90 -16.12 -22.48 -23.59
N ASN A 91 -16.88 -21.56 -24.21
CA ASN A 91 -16.89 -21.36 -25.66
C ASN A 91 -15.56 -20.78 -26.21
N GLN A 92 -14.69 -20.27 -25.33
CA GLN A 92 -13.35 -19.77 -25.67
C GLN A 92 -12.30 -20.87 -25.78
N GLN A 93 -12.56 -22.07 -25.23
CA GLN A 93 -11.59 -23.17 -25.29
C GLN A 93 -11.57 -23.88 -26.67
N GLY A 94 -12.57 -23.63 -27.52
CA GLY A 94 -12.74 -24.32 -28.82
C GLY A 94 -12.61 -23.46 -30.08
N SER A 95 -12.45 -22.14 -29.98
CA SER A 95 -12.30 -21.22 -31.13
C SER A 95 -10.88 -20.66 -31.20
N ASP A 96 -10.40 -20.41 -32.42
CA ASP A 96 -9.01 -20.02 -32.74
C ASP A 96 -8.37 -19.08 -31.72
N GLN A 97 -7.15 -19.47 -31.34
CA GLN A 97 -6.39 -19.04 -30.18
C GLN A 97 -5.82 -17.63 -30.35
N GLN A 98 -6.68 -16.61 -30.41
CA GLN A 98 -6.29 -15.20 -30.40
C GLN A 98 -6.94 -14.43 -29.23
N ASP A 99 -6.21 -14.45 -28.12
CA ASP A 99 -6.02 -13.34 -27.17
C ASP A 99 -7.22 -12.68 -26.48
N ARG A 100 -8.23 -13.46 -26.05
CA ARG A 100 -9.17 -12.99 -25.02
C ARG A 100 -8.81 -13.51 -23.64
N ALA A 101 -7.74 -12.98 -23.05
CA ALA A 101 -7.35 -13.32 -21.70
C ALA A 101 -8.41 -12.88 -20.67
N LEU A 102 -8.76 -13.76 -19.73
CA LEU A 102 -9.58 -13.39 -18.57
C LEU A 102 -8.79 -12.42 -17.67
N LEU A 103 -9.36 -11.25 -17.40
CA LEU A 103 -8.75 -10.21 -16.59
C LEU A 103 -9.59 -9.96 -15.34
N THR A 104 -8.94 -9.69 -14.20
CA THR A 104 -9.64 -9.30 -12.97
C THR A 104 -9.45 -7.82 -12.71
N CYS A 105 -10.54 -7.08 -12.59
CA CYS A 105 -10.51 -5.66 -12.21
C CYS A 105 -9.93 -5.50 -10.78
N HIS A 106 -8.92 -4.65 -10.63
CA HIS A 106 -8.28 -4.39 -9.33
C HIS A 106 -9.17 -3.60 -8.35
N THR A 107 -10.15 -2.83 -8.83
CA THR A 107 -11.01 -1.98 -7.99
C THR A 107 -12.22 -2.73 -7.44
N CYS A 108 -12.94 -3.47 -8.30
CA CYS A 108 -14.20 -4.13 -7.91
C CYS A 108 -14.14 -5.67 -7.95
N SER A 109 -12.97 -6.23 -8.29
CA SER A 109 -12.73 -7.68 -8.40
C SER A 109 -13.61 -8.43 -9.40
N MET A 110 -14.26 -7.71 -10.32
CA MET A 110 -15.01 -8.33 -11.42
C MET A 110 -14.05 -8.95 -12.43
N VAL A 111 -14.38 -10.17 -12.89
CA VAL A 111 -13.72 -10.80 -14.02
C VAL A 111 -14.31 -10.23 -15.31
N VAL A 112 -13.45 -9.75 -16.20
CA VAL A 112 -13.79 -9.19 -17.50
C VAL A 112 -13.00 -9.92 -18.57
N LEU A 113 -13.60 -10.08 -19.75
CA LEU A 113 -12.90 -10.64 -20.90
C LEU A 113 -12.01 -9.56 -21.52
N GLY A 114 -10.71 -9.85 -21.62
CA GLY A 114 -9.77 -8.97 -22.30
C GLY A 114 -10.07 -8.90 -23.78
N GLY A 115 -10.15 -7.68 -24.32
CA GLY A 115 -10.02 -7.45 -25.76
C GLY A 115 -8.55 -7.37 -26.10
N GLY A 116 -8.11 -8.06 -27.16
CA GLY A 116 -6.74 -7.98 -27.64
C GLY A 116 -6.33 -6.52 -27.85
N HIS A 117 -5.38 -6.05 -27.02
CA HIS A 117 -4.58 -4.83 -27.17
C HIS A 117 -5.16 -3.43 -26.86
N GLU A 118 -6.40 -3.27 -26.41
CA GLU A 118 -6.91 -1.93 -26.00
C GLU A 118 -7.19 -1.78 -24.50
N ASN A 119 -7.24 -0.53 -24.02
CA ASN A 119 -7.57 -0.17 -22.64
C ASN A 119 -8.99 -0.64 -22.28
N VAL A 120 -9.11 -1.89 -21.82
CA VAL A 120 -10.38 -2.46 -21.39
C VAL A 120 -10.82 -1.76 -20.12
N HIS A 121 -11.98 -1.10 -20.15
CA HIS A 121 -12.58 -0.52 -18.96
C HIS A 121 -13.51 -1.53 -18.30
N CYS A 122 -13.47 -1.60 -16.97
CA CYS A 122 -14.38 -2.46 -16.22
C CYS A 122 -15.81 -1.94 -16.38
N PRO A 123 -16.76 -2.74 -16.90
CA PRO A 123 -18.11 -2.27 -17.13
C PRO A 123 -18.90 -2.03 -15.83
N ARG A 124 -18.42 -2.50 -14.67
CA ARG A 124 -19.05 -2.28 -13.36
C ARG A 124 -18.62 -0.98 -12.67
N CYS A 125 -17.32 -0.66 -12.69
CA CYS A 125 -16.74 0.46 -11.93
C CYS A 125 -16.06 1.52 -12.80
N GLY A 126 -15.96 1.28 -14.11
CA GLY A 126 -15.26 2.16 -15.06
C GLY A 126 -13.75 2.24 -14.85
N ALA A 127 -13.16 1.42 -13.98
CA ALA A 127 -11.71 1.39 -13.79
C ALA A 127 -11.02 0.71 -14.98
N MET A 128 -9.88 1.23 -15.41
CA MET A 128 -9.06 0.61 -16.44
C MET A 128 -8.55 -0.74 -15.94
N VAL A 129 -8.74 -1.79 -16.73
CA VAL A 129 -8.33 -3.16 -16.45
C VAL A 129 -7.15 -3.49 -17.36
N HIS A 130 -6.10 -4.02 -16.75
CA HIS A 130 -4.90 -4.43 -17.45
C HIS A 130 -4.45 -5.80 -16.93
N HIS A 131 -3.84 -6.61 -17.80
CA HIS A 131 -3.26 -7.90 -17.38
C HIS A 131 -2.13 -7.71 -16.36
N ARG A 132 -1.27 -6.72 -16.60
CA ARG A 132 -0.20 -6.28 -15.70
C ARG A 132 -0.17 -4.77 -15.64
N LYS A 133 0.28 -4.21 -14.51
CA LYS A 133 0.56 -2.76 -14.45
C LYS A 133 1.66 -2.42 -15.46
N PRO A 134 1.42 -1.50 -16.43
CA PRO A 134 2.40 -1.17 -17.44
C PRO A 134 3.62 -0.49 -16.81
N ARG A 135 4.83 -0.92 -17.21
CA ARG A 135 6.13 -0.41 -16.71
C ARG A 135 6.24 -0.37 -15.17
N SER A 136 5.56 -1.27 -14.47
CA SER A 136 5.50 -1.30 -13.00
C SER A 136 6.89 -1.27 -12.35
N LEU A 137 7.81 -2.13 -12.79
CA LEU A 137 9.17 -2.21 -12.24
C LEU A 137 9.94 -0.88 -12.41
N SER A 138 9.84 -0.24 -13.59
CA SER A 138 10.51 1.03 -13.86
C SER A 138 9.92 2.17 -13.03
N ARG A 139 8.59 2.25 -12.90
CA ARG A 139 7.92 3.26 -12.05
C ARG A 139 8.27 3.11 -10.59
N SER A 140 8.28 1.87 -10.08
CA SER A 140 8.69 1.56 -8.72
C SER A 140 10.14 1.96 -8.46
N TRP A 141 11.07 1.62 -9.36
CA TRP A 141 12.46 2.05 -9.23
C TRP A 141 12.63 3.57 -9.26
N ALA A 142 11.94 4.28 -10.16
CA ALA A 142 12.01 5.74 -10.24
C ALA A 142 11.57 6.40 -8.92
N LEU A 143 10.47 5.92 -8.33
CA LEU A 143 9.96 6.42 -7.05
C LEU A 143 10.88 6.05 -5.88
N LEU A 144 11.44 4.84 -5.86
CA LEU A 144 12.39 4.41 -4.84
C LEU A 144 13.68 5.23 -4.89
N LEU A 145 14.23 5.47 -6.08
CA LEU A 145 15.43 6.30 -6.26
C LEU A 145 15.18 7.74 -5.85
N ALA A 146 14.02 8.31 -6.21
CA ALA A 146 13.62 9.63 -5.73
C ALA A 146 13.56 9.67 -4.19
N ALA A 147 13.03 8.62 -3.55
CA ALA A 147 13.02 8.52 -2.08
C ALA A 147 14.43 8.44 -1.49
N VAL A 148 15.34 7.68 -2.10
CA VAL A 148 16.74 7.58 -1.67
C VAL A 148 17.44 8.94 -1.77
N ILE A 149 17.24 9.67 -2.87
CA ILE A 149 17.80 11.01 -3.07
C ILE A 149 17.27 11.96 -2.00
N LEU A 150 15.96 11.90 -1.69
CA LEU A 150 15.34 12.76 -0.69
C LEU A 150 15.65 12.35 0.77
N TYR A 151 16.15 11.13 0.98
CA TYR A 151 16.56 10.66 2.30
C TYR A 151 17.81 11.38 2.81
N VAL A 152 18.73 11.75 1.92
CA VAL A 152 19.92 12.54 2.28
C VAL A 152 19.53 13.91 2.87
N PRO A 153 18.78 14.78 2.18
CA PRO A 153 18.36 16.05 2.74
C PRO A 153 17.47 15.89 3.97
N ALA A 154 16.67 14.82 4.07
CA ALA A 154 15.85 14.56 5.26
C ALA A 154 16.67 14.38 6.55
N ASN A 155 17.88 13.84 6.45
CA ASN A 155 18.74 13.60 7.62
C ASN A 155 19.80 14.69 7.83
N VAL A 156 20.17 15.42 6.77
CA VAL A 156 21.18 16.48 6.82
C VAL A 156 20.58 17.83 7.20
N PHE A 157 19.39 18.15 6.70
CA PHE A 157 18.75 19.44 7.02
C PHE A 157 18.03 19.40 8.37
N PRO A 158 17.93 20.55 9.05
CA PRO A 158 17.26 20.61 10.34
C PRO A 158 15.78 20.26 10.19
N ILE A 159 15.31 19.40 11.08
CA ILE A 159 13.91 19.00 11.15
C ILE A 159 13.08 20.05 11.89
N MET A 160 13.69 20.73 12.86
CA MET A 160 13.10 21.84 13.59
C MET A 160 14.16 22.89 13.90
N THR A 161 13.73 24.15 13.95
CA THR A 161 14.55 25.25 14.43
C THR A 161 13.85 25.84 15.64
N VAL A 162 14.58 25.94 16.75
CA VAL A 162 14.12 26.53 18.00
C VAL A 162 14.78 27.88 18.13
N THR A 163 13.97 28.93 18.24
CA THR A 163 14.47 30.30 18.47
C THR A 163 14.22 30.69 19.91
N TYR A 164 15.29 30.93 20.66
CA TYR A 164 15.24 31.39 22.05
C TYR A 164 16.01 32.71 22.19
N LEU A 165 15.33 33.77 22.64
CA LEU A 165 15.91 35.11 22.83
C LEU A 165 16.78 35.60 21.64
N GLY A 166 16.32 35.37 20.41
CA GLY A 166 17.01 35.81 19.19
C GLY A 166 18.15 34.92 18.71
N ARG A 167 18.49 33.82 19.41
CA ARG A 167 19.39 32.77 18.91
C ARG A 167 18.56 31.61 18.35
N ALA A 168 18.79 31.27 17.09
CA ALA A 168 18.18 30.13 16.43
C ALA A 168 19.12 28.93 16.52
N GLU A 169 18.71 27.87 17.21
CA GLU A 169 19.38 26.57 17.15
C GLU A 169 18.59 25.64 16.22
N ALA A 170 19.31 25.00 15.31
CA ALA A 170 18.74 24.16 14.28
C ALA A 170 19.09 22.70 14.61
N ASP A 171 18.06 21.89 14.87
CA ASP A 171 18.24 20.49 15.21
C ASP A 171 17.90 19.58 14.05
N THR A 172 18.82 18.66 13.75
CA THR A 172 18.58 17.51 12.87
C THR A 172 17.95 16.37 13.68
N ILE A 173 17.46 15.34 12.99
CA ILE A 173 16.95 14.12 13.65
C ILE A 173 18.02 13.54 14.58
N LEU A 174 19.28 13.49 14.12
CA LEU A 174 20.38 12.92 14.87
C LEU A 174 20.80 13.80 16.06
N SER A 175 20.82 15.12 15.90
CA SER A 175 21.08 16.03 17.02
C SER A 175 19.97 15.94 18.07
N GLY A 176 18.71 15.87 17.64
CA GLY A 176 17.55 15.62 18.50
C GLY A 176 17.70 14.34 19.32
N VAL A 177 17.98 13.20 18.67
CA VAL A 177 18.26 11.94 19.37
C VAL A 177 19.40 12.10 20.39
N SER A 178 20.50 12.75 20.00
CA SER A 178 21.64 12.99 20.92
C SER A 178 21.28 13.88 22.11
N ALA A 179 20.35 14.81 21.95
CA ALA A 179 19.85 15.68 23.01
C ALA A 179 18.99 14.89 24.00
N LEU A 180 18.11 14.01 23.51
CA LEU A 180 17.31 13.12 24.37
C LEU A 180 18.18 12.14 25.16
N VAL A 181 19.24 11.59 24.54
CA VAL A 181 20.22 10.73 25.24
C VAL A 181 20.88 11.49 26.39
N ARG A 182 21.31 12.74 26.14
CA ARG A 182 21.94 13.60 27.16
C ARG A 182 20.98 14.02 28.27
N ALA A 183 19.69 14.15 27.96
CA ALA A 183 18.63 14.43 28.93
C ALA A 183 18.26 13.22 29.81
N GLY A 184 18.84 12.04 29.58
CA GLY A 184 18.51 10.81 30.33
C GLY A 184 17.29 10.04 29.79
N GLU A 185 16.60 10.58 28.78
CA GLU A 185 15.41 10.01 28.15
C GLU A 185 15.75 8.97 27.08
N TRP A 186 16.63 8.02 27.42
CA TRP A 186 17.16 7.04 26.46
C TRP A 186 16.10 6.16 25.75
N PRO A 187 15.00 5.74 26.41
CA PRO A 187 13.94 4.99 25.73
C PRO A 187 13.30 5.77 24.58
N ILE A 188 13.04 7.07 24.78
CA ILE A 188 12.43 7.92 23.75
C ILE A 188 13.44 8.15 22.61
N ALA A 189 14.72 8.36 22.94
CA ALA A 189 15.78 8.50 21.94
C ALA A 189 15.87 7.27 21.01
N ILE A 190 15.81 6.06 21.57
CA ILE A 190 15.82 4.80 20.79
C ILE A 190 14.60 4.72 19.86
N VAL A 191 13.41 5.06 20.37
CA VAL A 191 12.17 5.04 19.57
C VAL A 191 12.27 6.01 18.40
N VAL A 192 12.68 7.26 18.64
CA VAL A 192 12.82 8.28 17.60
C VAL A 192 13.90 7.90 16.57
N PHE A 193 15.06 7.41 17.02
CA PHE A 193 16.12 6.94 16.12
C PHE A 193 15.65 5.76 15.24
N THR A 194 15.02 4.77 15.87
CA THR A 194 14.56 3.56 15.18
C THR A 194 13.47 3.91 14.17
N ALA A 195 12.50 4.73 14.57
CA ALA A 195 11.45 5.20 13.69
C ALA A 195 12.06 6.01 12.55
N SER A 196 12.67 7.16 12.83
CA SER A 196 12.97 8.14 11.78
C SER A 196 14.22 7.83 10.93
N ILE A 197 15.10 6.93 11.36
CA ILE A 197 16.29 6.55 10.60
C ILE A 197 16.22 5.09 10.16
N LEU A 198 16.10 4.17 11.11
CA LEU A 198 16.25 2.74 10.83
C LEU A 198 15.09 2.19 9.98
N VAL A 199 13.85 2.55 10.28
CA VAL A 199 12.67 2.05 9.54
C VAL A 199 12.68 2.48 8.06
N PRO A 200 12.89 3.77 7.69
CA PRO A 200 13.04 4.17 6.30
C PRO A 200 14.17 3.43 5.56
N ILE A 201 15.34 3.26 6.19
CA ILE A 201 16.47 2.52 5.60
C ILE A 201 16.06 1.08 5.31
N ILE A 202 15.51 0.39 6.30
CA ILE A 202 15.05 -1.01 6.15
C ILE A 202 14.02 -1.10 5.02
N LYS A 203 13.06 -0.16 4.96
CA LYS A 203 12.03 -0.14 3.92
C LYS A 203 12.62 0.05 2.52
N ILE A 204 13.56 0.98 2.37
CA ILE A 204 14.25 1.22 1.09
C ILE A 204 15.04 -0.02 0.66
N LEU A 205 15.78 -0.64 1.59
CA LEU A 205 16.57 -1.84 1.31
C LEU A 205 15.70 -3.05 0.94
N LEU A 206 14.60 -3.29 1.68
CA LEU A 206 13.66 -4.36 1.39
C LEU A 206 12.98 -4.18 0.03
N LEU A 207 12.50 -2.98 -0.28
CA LEU A 207 11.89 -2.68 -1.58
C LEU A 207 12.92 -2.81 -2.71
N GLY A 208 14.12 -2.26 -2.53
CA GLY A 208 15.22 -2.39 -3.47
C GLY A 208 15.56 -3.84 -3.75
N TRP A 209 15.73 -4.65 -2.69
CA TRP A 209 15.96 -6.09 -2.81
C TRP A 209 14.86 -6.79 -3.61
N VAL A 210 13.59 -6.55 -3.28
CA VAL A 210 12.45 -7.14 -4.02
C VAL A 210 12.49 -6.73 -5.48
N TYR A 211 12.82 -5.47 -5.80
CA TYR A 211 12.86 -5.00 -7.17
C TYR A 211 14.05 -5.58 -7.94
N ILE A 212 15.24 -5.67 -7.34
CA ILE A 212 16.41 -6.33 -7.93
C ILE A 212 16.11 -7.82 -8.16
N ALA A 213 15.62 -8.51 -7.14
CA ALA A 213 15.29 -9.93 -7.17
C ALA A 213 14.21 -10.24 -8.23
N THR A 214 13.27 -9.32 -8.44
CA THR A 214 12.29 -9.40 -9.53
C THR A 214 12.98 -9.13 -10.87
N ALA A 215 13.77 -8.05 -11.00
CA ALA A 215 14.46 -7.63 -12.22
C ALA A 215 15.37 -8.71 -12.81
N LEU A 216 16.15 -9.38 -11.96
CA LEU A 216 17.09 -10.43 -12.34
C LEU A 216 16.41 -11.79 -12.56
N GLY A 217 15.12 -11.92 -12.27
CA GLY A 217 14.39 -13.19 -12.47
C GLY A 217 14.93 -14.35 -11.63
N LEU A 218 15.60 -14.06 -10.51
CA LEU A 218 16.09 -15.10 -9.61
C LEU A 218 14.89 -15.93 -9.12
N SER A 219 14.93 -17.25 -9.27
CA SER A 219 13.93 -18.16 -8.73
C SER A 219 14.36 -18.69 -7.37
N GLY A 220 14.38 -17.80 -6.39
CA GLY A 220 14.46 -18.22 -4.99
C GLY A 220 13.14 -18.90 -4.55
N PRO A 221 13.13 -19.60 -3.41
CA PRO A 221 11.94 -20.26 -2.89
C PRO A 221 10.77 -19.27 -2.78
N LEU A 222 9.65 -19.55 -3.48
CA LEU A 222 8.49 -18.65 -3.57
C LEU A 222 7.93 -18.26 -2.19
N LYS A 223 8.11 -19.12 -1.17
CA LYS A 223 7.69 -18.86 0.21
C LYS A 223 8.40 -17.65 0.82
N GLU A 224 9.72 -17.54 0.67
CA GLU A 224 10.50 -16.43 1.24
C GLU A 224 10.13 -15.09 0.58
N ARG A 225 9.93 -15.08 -0.74
CA ARG A 225 9.50 -13.86 -1.45
C ARG A 225 8.08 -13.44 -1.12
N THR A 226 7.17 -14.40 -0.97
CA THR A 226 5.79 -14.12 -0.53
C THR A 226 5.79 -13.57 0.89
N LEU A 227 6.65 -14.10 1.76
CA LEU A 227 6.81 -13.63 3.13
C LEU A 227 7.42 -12.23 3.18
N ILE A 228 8.50 -11.95 2.44
CA ILE A 228 9.12 -10.61 2.35
C ILE A 228 8.12 -9.60 1.78
N TYR A 229 7.36 -9.97 0.74
CA TYR A 229 6.31 -9.10 0.20
C TYR A 229 5.21 -8.82 1.23
N ARG A 230 4.75 -9.85 1.95
CA ARG A 230 3.71 -9.72 2.98
C ARG A 230 4.19 -8.89 4.19
N ILE A 231 5.46 -9.05 4.57
CA ILE A 231 6.14 -8.20 5.55
C ILE A 231 6.24 -6.77 5.03
N THR A 232 6.56 -6.56 3.76
CA THR A 232 6.62 -5.22 3.16
C THR A 232 5.24 -4.55 3.11
N GLU A 233 4.16 -5.30 2.87
CA GLU A 233 2.78 -4.79 2.92
C GLU A 233 2.32 -4.50 4.36
N LEU A 234 2.81 -5.29 5.34
CA LEU A 234 2.58 -5.06 6.77
C LEU A 234 3.34 -3.81 7.24
N ILE A 235 4.64 -3.71 6.95
CA ILE A 235 5.51 -2.56 7.24
C ILE A 235 5.02 -1.31 6.50
N GLY A 236 4.53 -1.44 5.27
CA GLY A 236 3.95 -0.33 4.51
C GLY A 236 2.78 0.34 5.24
N ARG A 237 1.95 -0.46 5.93
CA ARG A 237 0.87 0.03 6.80
C ARG A 237 1.34 0.68 8.10
N TRP A 238 2.55 0.37 8.58
CA TRP A 238 3.10 0.93 9.81
C TRP A 238 4.11 2.07 9.56
N SER A 239 4.61 2.20 8.33
CA SER A 239 5.65 3.16 8.00
C SER A 239 5.17 4.62 7.98
N MET A 240 3.86 4.90 7.89
CA MET A 240 3.35 6.27 8.06
C MET A 240 3.25 6.71 9.52
N VAL A 241 3.26 5.78 10.48
CA VAL A 241 3.20 6.10 11.94
C VAL A 241 4.26 7.15 12.26
N ASP A 242 5.46 6.96 11.73
CA ASP A 242 6.65 7.75 11.99
C ASP A 242 6.49 9.23 11.64
N VAL A 243 5.96 9.55 10.45
CA VAL A 243 5.69 10.95 10.05
C VAL A 243 4.65 11.62 10.96
N PHE A 244 3.59 10.89 11.32
CA PHE A 244 2.56 11.41 12.21
C PHE A 244 3.11 11.66 13.61
N MET A 245 3.90 10.73 14.14
CA MET A 245 4.53 10.87 15.45
C MET A 245 5.47 12.08 15.48
N VAL A 246 6.34 12.23 14.48
CA VAL A 246 7.24 13.39 14.35
C VAL A 246 6.46 14.70 14.27
N SER A 247 5.37 14.74 13.49
CA SER A 247 4.56 15.96 13.31
C SER A 247 3.84 16.37 14.60
N ILE A 248 3.29 15.40 15.33
CA ILE A 248 2.63 15.65 16.61
C ILE A 248 3.68 16.05 17.65
N LEU A 249 4.79 15.33 17.77
CA LEU A 249 5.86 15.68 18.70
C LEU A 249 6.40 17.10 18.45
N ALA A 250 6.61 17.47 17.17
CA ALA A 250 7.00 18.82 16.79
C ALA A 250 5.93 19.87 17.11
N ALA A 251 4.64 19.52 17.01
CA ALA A 251 3.54 20.42 17.38
C ALA A 251 3.41 20.60 18.90
N LEU A 252 3.69 19.54 19.68
CA LEU A 252 3.58 19.54 21.14
C LEU A 252 4.78 20.18 21.85
N VAL A 253 5.97 20.12 21.26
CA VAL A 253 7.19 20.77 21.79
C VAL A 253 7.15 22.31 21.65
N LYS A 254 6.03 22.89 21.19
CA LYS A 254 5.80 24.34 21.21
C LYS A 254 5.67 24.84 22.65
N LEU A 255 6.81 25.11 23.29
CA LEU A 255 6.94 25.72 24.61
C LEU A 255 6.57 27.22 24.55
N GLY A 256 5.27 27.50 24.51
CA GLY A 256 4.67 28.79 24.86
C GLY A 256 5.25 30.03 24.14
N ASN A 257 5.15 31.19 24.81
CA ASN A 257 5.48 32.52 24.26
C ASN A 257 7.00 32.87 24.27
N ILE A 258 7.86 31.96 24.71
CA ILE A 258 9.31 32.22 24.89
C ILE A 258 10.20 31.51 23.85
N ALA A 259 9.69 30.47 23.18
CA ALA A 259 10.41 29.74 22.14
C ALA A 259 9.50 29.47 20.92
N THR A 260 9.90 29.93 19.73
CA THR A 260 9.16 29.56 18.50
C THR A 260 9.84 28.37 17.85
N VAL A 261 9.06 27.30 17.63
CA VAL A 261 9.49 26.07 16.95
C VAL A 261 8.90 26.08 15.55
N GLN A 262 9.77 26.19 14.55
CA GLN A 262 9.37 26.13 13.14
C GLN A 262 9.88 24.83 12.51
N PRO A 263 9.01 24.07 11.82
CA PRO A 263 9.44 22.89 11.09
C PRO A 263 10.41 23.29 9.98
N GLY A 264 11.57 22.65 9.96
CA GLY A 264 12.62 22.91 8.98
C GLY A 264 12.42 22.11 7.70
N PHE A 265 13.30 22.36 6.72
CA PHE A 265 13.28 21.65 5.43
C PHE A 265 13.46 20.12 5.59
N GLY A 266 14.16 19.68 6.64
CA GLY A 266 14.34 18.26 6.96
C GLY A 266 13.00 17.54 7.16
N ALA A 267 12.02 18.18 7.81
CA ALA A 267 10.69 17.59 8.03
C ALA A 267 9.95 17.35 6.70
N VAL A 268 10.00 18.32 5.78
CA VAL A 268 9.34 18.21 4.46
C VAL A 268 10.01 17.13 3.61
N ALA A 269 11.35 17.10 3.59
CA ALA A 269 12.10 16.06 2.89
C ALA A 269 11.78 14.67 3.46
N PHE A 270 11.72 14.53 4.78
CA PHE A 270 11.36 13.29 5.47
C PHE A 270 9.95 12.79 5.09
N CYS A 271 8.95 13.68 5.13
CA CYS A 271 7.60 13.36 4.65
C CYS A 271 7.61 12.86 3.19
N GLY A 272 8.37 13.53 2.33
CA GLY A 272 8.53 13.12 0.94
C GLY A 272 9.10 11.71 0.78
N VAL A 273 10.11 11.33 1.57
CA VAL A 273 10.68 9.96 1.56
C VAL A 273 9.61 8.93 1.88
N VAL A 274 8.83 9.16 2.93
CA VAL A 274 7.79 8.21 3.37
C VAL A 274 6.69 8.08 2.32
N ILE A 275 6.25 9.19 1.73
CA ILE A 275 5.27 9.20 0.65
C ILE A 275 5.81 8.48 -0.60
N LEU A 276 7.03 8.81 -1.03
CA LEU A 276 7.63 8.21 -2.23
C LEU A 276 7.88 6.71 -2.07
N THR A 277 8.33 6.25 -0.89
CA THR A 277 8.47 4.80 -0.62
C THR A 277 7.12 4.08 -0.62
N MET A 278 6.05 4.72 -0.14
CA MET A 278 4.69 4.17 -0.21
C MET A 278 4.19 4.09 -1.66
N LEU A 279 4.34 5.18 -2.42
CA LEU A 279 3.98 5.21 -3.84
C LEU A 279 4.78 4.19 -4.66
N SER A 280 6.07 4.02 -4.36
CA SER A 280 6.93 3.00 -4.97
C SER A 280 6.37 1.59 -4.77
N ALA A 281 5.99 1.26 -3.53
CA ALA A 281 5.38 -0.03 -3.19
C ALA A 281 4.03 -0.22 -3.90
N MET A 282 3.19 0.81 -3.97
CA MET A 282 1.91 0.77 -4.70
C MET A 282 2.08 0.64 -6.22
N ALA A 283 3.14 1.24 -6.79
CA ALA A 283 3.44 1.14 -8.21
C ALA A 283 3.90 -0.28 -8.60
N PHE A 284 4.42 -1.05 -7.64
CA PHE A 284 4.90 -2.41 -7.86
C PHE A 284 3.71 -3.37 -8.07
N ASP A 285 3.85 -4.28 -9.03
CA ASP A 285 2.90 -5.35 -9.28
C ASP A 285 3.48 -6.65 -8.74
N PRO A 286 3.03 -7.13 -7.57
CA PRO A 286 3.58 -8.33 -6.94
C PRO A 286 3.54 -9.54 -7.87
N ARG A 287 2.55 -9.63 -8.77
CA ARG A 287 2.36 -10.77 -9.68
C ARG A 287 3.61 -11.05 -10.52
N LEU A 288 4.38 -10.01 -10.87
CA LEU A 288 5.67 -10.13 -11.58
C LEU A 288 6.64 -11.11 -10.91
N ILE A 289 6.59 -11.24 -9.57
CA ILE A 289 7.41 -12.21 -8.82
C ILE A 289 7.04 -13.65 -9.21
N TRP A 290 5.74 -13.97 -9.26
CA TRP A 290 5.23 -15.31 -9.58
C TRP A 290 5.39 -15.64 -11.05
N ASP A 291 5.24 -14.67 -11.94
CA ASP A 291 5.36 -14.92 -13.37
C ASP A 291 6.78 -15.28 -13.79
N ARG A 292 7.78 -14.64 -13.18
CA ARG A 292 9.19 -14.99 -13.42
C ARG A 292 9.58 -16.32 -12.78
N ALA A 293 8.96 -16.68 -11.66
CA ALA A 293 9.09 -18.02 -11.07
C ALA A 293 8.42 -19.11 -11.93
N GLY A 294 7.23 -18.84 -12.47
CA GLY A 294 6.48 -19.74 -13.34
C GLY A 294 7.13 -19.95 -14.71
N MET A 295 7.89 -18.98 -15.22
CA MET A 295 8.67 -19.16 -16.45
C MET A 295 9.77 -20.23 -16.34
N GLN A 296 10.24 -20.56 -15.12
CA GLN A 296 11.27 -21.59 -14.96
C GLN A 296 10.69 -23.01 -14.83
N THR A 297 9.46 -23.18 -14.33
CA THR A 297 8.80 -24.49 -14.27
C THR A 297 8.29 -24.97 -15.63
N VAL A 298 8.21 -24.10 -16.65
CA VAL A 298 7.79 -24.46 -18.02
C VAL A 298 8.98 -24.84 -18.93
N LYS A 299 10.16 -25.18 -18.37
CA LYS A 299 11.13 -26.01 -19.12
C LYS A 299 10.62 -27.46 -19.19
N ARG A 300 9.74 -27.76 -20.15
CA ARG A 300 9.36 -29.14 -20.54
C ARG A 300 10.45 -29.76 -21.42
N PRO A 301 10.69 -31.08 -21.30
CA PRO A 301 10.18 -32.05 -22.27
C PRO A 301 9.51 -33.24 -21.55
N ARG A 302 8.60 -34.05 -22.09
CA ARG A 302 8.23 -34.43 -23.46
C ARG A 302 6.74 -34.82 -23.41
N LEU A 303 6.04 -34.69 -24.53
CA LEU A 303 4.67 -35.17 -24.70
C LEU A 303 4.53 -36.65 -24.25
N ALA A 304 3.88 -36.88 -23.11
CA ALA A 304 3.20 -38.14 -22.87
C ALA A 304 1.83 -38.03 -23.53
N ARG A 305 1.71 -38.71 -24.66
CA ARG A 305 0.48 -38.93 -25.42
C ARG A 305 -0.64 -39.33 -24.45
N VAL A 306 -1.54 -38.41 -24.15
CA VAL A 306 -2.81 -38.73 -23.49
C VAL A 306 -3.57 -39.58 -24.52
N LYS A 307 -3.54 -40.89 -24.32
CA LYS A 307 -4.40 -41.82 -25.04
C LYS A 307 -5.83 -41.48 -24.60
N THR A 308 -6.58 -40.85 -25.49
CA THR A 308 -8.01 -40.63 -25.33
C THR A 308 -8.70 -41.96 -25.10
N ASP A 309 -9.44 -42.06 -23.99
CA ASP A 309 -10.19 -43.26 -23.55
C ASP A 309 -11.47 -43.46 -24.38
N HIS A 310 -11.45 -43.09 -25.67
CA HIS A 310 -12.61 -43.20 -26.55
C HIS A 310 -12.72 -44.57 -27.26
N ASP A 311 -11.65 -45.36 -27.26
CA ASP A 311 -11.61 -46.67 -27.94
C ASP A 311 -11.92 -47.87 -27.04
N ARG A 312 -12.27 -47.66 -25.76
CA ARG A 312 -12.52 -48.77 -24.82
C ARG A 312 -13.97 -49.24 -24.70
N VAL A 313 -14.91 -48.56 -25.38
CA VAL A 313 -16.36 -48.88 -25.28
C VAL A 313 -16.86 -49.73 -26.46
N GLN A 314 -16.07 -49.95 -27.51
CA GLN A 314 -16.50 -50.73 -28.68
C GLN A 314 -16.19 -52.23 -28.67
N ASN A 315 -15.58 -52.77 -27.59
CA ASN A 315 -15.11 -54.17 -27.59
C ASN A 315 -15.63 -55.05 -26.44
N GLN A 316 -16.74 -54.69 -25.80
CA GLN A 316 -17.49 -55.65 -24.97
C GLN A 316 -18.56 -56.31 -25.82
N GLY A 317 -18.16 -57.45 -26.40
CA GLY A 317 -19.00 -58.32 -27.20
C GLY A 317 -20.23 -58.82 -26.45
N ILE A 318 -21.28 -59.01 -27.25
CA ILE A 318 -22.52 -59.71 -26.94
C ILE A 318 -22.18 -61.17 -26.55
N PRO A 319 -22.61 -61.68 -25.39
CA PRO A 319 -22.74 -63.11 -25.18
C PRO A 319 -24.08 -63.57 -25.75
N SER A 320 -23.99 -64.58 -26.63
CA SER A 320 -25.06 -65.45 -27.13
C SER A 320 -25.89 -66.10 -26.04
#